data_AF-A0A8J5CU17-F1
#
_entry.id   AF-A0A8J5CU17-F1
#
_cell.length_a   1.000
_cell.length_b   1.000
_cell.length_c   1.000
_cell.angle_alpha   90.00
_cell.angle_beta   90.00
_cell.angle_gamma   90.00
#
_symmetry.space_group_name_H-M   'P 1'
#
loop_
_entity.id
_entity.type
_entity.pdbx_description
1 polymer ?
#
loop_
_entity_poly.entity_id
_entity_poly.type
_entity_poly.pdbx_seq_one_letter_code
_entity_poly.pdbx_strand_id
1 'polypeptide(L)'
;MAPSQRDLPYEADSKNEQLLIYYKVCYARVLDYRRKFIEAAQRYNELSYRPIIHEDERMEALKKALICTVLASAGQQRSRMLGTLFKDERCQKLPCYHILEKMHLDRIIRHNELTEFQNMLQPHQQATVNDG
;
A
#
# COMPACT_ATOMS: atom_id res chain seq x y z
N MET A 1 34.40 -28.04 -32.74
CA MET A 1 32.94 -27.78 -32.61
C MET A 1 32.73 -27.02 -31.31
N ALA A 2 32.27 -25.77 -31.40
CA ALA A 2 32.02 -24.89 -30.26
C ALA A 2 30.81 -25.40 -29.44
N PRO A 3 30.79 -25.20 -28.11
CA PRO A 3 29.63 -25.56 -27.29
C PRO A 3 28.46 -24.62 -27.61
N SER A 4 27.30 -25.21 -27.88
CA SER A 4 26.04 -24.50 -28.11
C SER A 4 25.62 -23.77 -26.82
N GLN A 5 25.84 -22.45 -26.80
CA GLN A 5 25.21 -21.50 -25.89
C GLN A 5 23.69 -21.62 -25.99
N ARG A 6 23.03 -22.18 -24.97
CA ARG A 6 21.59 -22.04 -24.74
C ARG A 6 21.32 -21.72 -23.27
N ASP A 7 22.01 -20.71 -22.78
CA ASP A 7 21.51 -19.86 -21.70
C ASP A 7 21.41 -18.48 -22.40
N LEU A 8 20.27 -17.79 -22.58
CA LEU A 8 19.63 -16.95 -21.57
C LEU A 8 18.45 -16.12 -22.20
N PRO A 9 17.20 -16.61 -22.26
CA PRO A 9 16.03 -15.72 -22.44
C PRO A 9 15.43 -15.30 -21.09
N TYR A 10 15.44 -16.22 -20.13
CA TYR A 10 14.70 -16.09 -18.85
C TYR A 10 15.27 -14.98 -17.94
N GLU A 11 16.59 -14.79 -17.91
CA GLU A 11 17.21 -13.74 -17.08
C GLU A 11 16.94 -12.33 -17.60
N ALA A 12 16.80 -12.14 -18.92
CA ALA A 12 16.54 -10.84 -19.52
C ALA A 12 15.09 -10.39 -19.22
N ASP A 13 14.13 -11.30 -19.34
CA ASP A 13 12.73 -11.05 -19.00
C ASP A 13 12.54 -10.79 -17.50
N SER A 14 13.24 -11.53 -16.64
CA SER A 14 13.21 -11.33 -15.18
C SER A 14 13.75 -9.95 -14.75
N LYS A 15 14.87 -9.50 -15.34
CA LYS A 15 15.43 -8.16 -15.08
C LYS A 15 14.47 -7.04 -15.49
N ASN A 16 13.77 -7.22 -16.60
CA ASN A 16 12.78 -6.26 -17.07
C ASN A 16 11.57 -6.18 -16.13
N GLU A 17 11.11 -7.33 -15.61
CA GLU A 17 10.02 -7.37 -14.63
C GLU A 17 10.41 -6.70 -13.30
N GLN A 18 11.62 -6.95 -12.80
CA GLN A 18 12.12 -6.30 -11.59
C GLN A 18 12.19 -4.78 -11.76
N LEU A 19 12.70 -4.29 -12.89
CA LEU A 19 12.73 -2.86 -13.19
C LEU A 19 11.32 -2.23 -13.21
N LEU A 20 10.34 -2.94 -13.78
CA LEU A 20 8.95 -2.49 -13.77
C LEU A 20 8.36 -2.43 -12.36
N ILE A 21 8.75 -3.35 -11.46
CA ILE A 21 8.35 -3.30 -10.05
C ILE A 21 8.94 -2.08 -9.35
N TYR A 22 10.24 -1.82 -9.52
CA TYR A 22 10.88 -0.63 -8.96
C TYR A 22 10.19 0.65 -9.43
N TYR A 23 9.87 0.74 -10.72
CA TYR A 23 9.10 1.84 -11.27
C TYR A 23 7.73 1.99 -10.57
N LYS A 24 6.97 0.90 -10.41
CA LYS A 24 5.65 0.93 -9.76
C LYS A 24 5.75 1.34 -8.29
N VAL A 25 6.75 0.85 -7.55
CA VAL A 25 7.01 1.24 -6.16
C VAL A 25 7.32 2.73 -6.07
N CYS A 26 8.23 3.23 -6.92
CA CYS A 26 8.56 4.66 -6.98
C CYS A 26 7.34 5.51 -7.33
N TYR A 27 6.51 5.08 -8.27
CA TYR A 27 5.31 5.79 -8.66
C TYR A 27 4.28 5.85 -7.52
N ALA A 28 4.05 4.74 -6.82
CA ALA A 28 3.19 4.71 -5.64
C ALA A 28 3.66 5.68 -4.55
N ARG A 29 4.98 5.73 -4.30
CA ARG A 29 5.61 6.68 -3.36
C ARG A 29 5.37 8.12 -3.80
N VAL A 30 5.58 8.45 -5.07
CA VAL A 30 5.34 9.82 -5.58
C VAL A 30 3.88 10.24 -5.37
N LEU A 31 2.92 9.35 -5.61
CA LEU A 31 1.49 9.63 -5.38
C LEU A 31 1.21 9.92 -3.89
N ASP A 32 1.74 9.10 -3.00
CA ASP A 32 1.64 9.25 -1.54
C ASP A 32 2.23 10.60 -1.07
N TYR A 33 3.46 10.94 -1.50
CA TYR A 33 4.07 12.25 -1.22
C TYR A 33 3.25 13.43 -1.77
N ARG A 34 2.57 13.25 -2.90
CA ARG A 34 1.69 14.28 -3.49
C ARG A 34 0.27 14.28 -2.91
N ARG A 35 0.02 13.51 -1.83
CA ARG A 35 -1.29 13.36 -1.17
C ARG A 35 -2.40 12.85 -2.08
N LYS A 36 -2.03 12.18 -3.18
CA LYS A 36 -2.95 11.42 -4.05
C LYS A 36 -3.19 10.05 -3.45
N PHE A 37 -3.77 10.04 -2.25
CA PHE A 37 -3.75 8.88 -1.37
C PHE A 37 -4.56 7.71 -1.92
N ILE A 38 -5.69 7.95 -2.57
CA ILE A 38 -6.50 6.84 -3.11
C ILE A 38 -5.80 6.18 -4.30
N GLU A 39 -5.12 6.95 -5.15
CA GLU A 39 -4.32 6.42 -6.25
C GLU A 39 -3.08 5.68 -5.72
N ALA A 40 -2.42 6.22 -4.70
CA ALA A 40 -1.32 5.55 -4.03
C ALA A 40 -1.76 4.21 -3.42
N ALA A 41 -2.90 4.19 -2.73
CA ALA A 41 -3.47 3.00 -2.12
C ALA A 41 -3.72 1.88 -3.14
N GLN A 42 -4.28 2.23 -4.30
CA GLN A 42 -4.49 1.27 -5.41
C GLN A 42 -3.16 0.65 -5.86
N ARG A 43 -2.12 1.47 -6.09
CA ARG A 43 -0.80 0.98 -6.53
C ARG A 43 -0.12 0.11 -5.48
N TYR A 44 -0.17 0.51 -4.21
CA TYR A 44 0.38 -0.30 -3.13
C TYR A 44 -0.37 -1.62 -2.94
N ASN A 45 -1.71 -1.61 -3.06
CA ASN A 45 -2.51 -2.84 -2.99
C ASN A 45 -2.18 -3.78 -4.16
N GLU A 46 -2.08 -3.27 -5.40
CA GLU A 46 -1.64 -4.05 -6.57
C GLU A 46 -0.25 -4.70 -6.34
N LEU A 47 0.71 -3.94 -5.79
CA LEU A 47 2.05 -4.44 -5.46
C LEU A 47 2.00 -5.55 -4.41
N SER A 48 1.10 -5.47 -3.42
CA SER A 48 0.98 -6.47 -2.35
C SER A 48 0.61 -7.89 -2.84
N TYR A 49 0.11 -8.03 -4.08
CA TYR A 49 -0.23 -9.32 -4.68
C TYR A 49 0.84 -9.86 -5.63
N ARG A 50 1.94 -9.15 -5.87
CA ARG A 50 2.98 -9.59 -6.83
C ARG A 50 3.87 -10.67 -6.21
N PRO A 51 3.82 -11.94 -6.68
CA PRO A 51 4.55 -13.04 -6.04
C PRO A 51 6.08 -12.94 -6.17
N ILE A 52 6.55 -12.21 -7.16
CA ILE A 52 7.97 -11.87 -7.37
C ILE A 52 8.53 -10.91 -6.30
N ILE A 53 7.67 -10.23 -5.54
CA ILE A 53 8.07 -9.40 -4.40
C ILE A 53 8.10 -10.28 -3.14
N HIS A 54 9.16 -10.15 -2.35
CA HIS A 54 9.32 -10.85 -1.08
C HIS A 54 8.11 -10.65 -0.16
N GLU A 55 7.79 -11.64 0.68
CA GLU A 55 6.58 -11.60 1.51
C GLU A 55 6.50 -10.37 2.42
N ASP A 56 7.59 -10.05 3.11
CA ASP A 56 7.67 -8.89 4.00
C ASP A 56 7.42 -7.57 3.26
N GLU A 57 7.97 -7.44 2.05
CA GLU A 57 7.78 -6.25 1.20
C GLU A 57 6.34 -6.16 0.68
N ARG A 58 5.68 -7.30 0.41
CA ARG A 58 4.24 -7.32 0.08
C ARG A 58 3.39 -6.89 1.27
N MET A 59 3.74 -7.33 2.48
CA MET A 59 3.04 -6.93 3.70
C MET A 59 3.24 -5.44 4.01
N GLU A 60 4.43 -4.91 3.77
CA GLU A 60 4.70 -3.47 3.89
C GLU A 60 3.95 -2.66 2.82
N ALA A 61 3.86 -3.16 1.58
CA ALA A 61 3.01 -2.55 0.56
C ALA A 61 1.52 -2.56 0.97
N LEU A 62 1.02 -3.66 1.53
CA LEU A 62 -0.35 -3.73 2.03
C LEU A 62 -0.61 -2.73 3.17
N LYS A 63 0.34 -2.60 4.10
CA LYS A 63 0.30 -1.60 5.18
C LYS A 63 0.21 -0.18 4.62
N LYS A 64 1.05 0.16 3.63
CA LYS A 64 1.02 1.47 2.95
C LYS A 64 -0.31 1.71 2.24
N ALA A 65 -0.89 0.68 1.62
CA ALA A 65 -2.21 0.78 1.01
C ALA A 65 -3.30 1.12 2.03
N LEU A 66 -3.28 0.47 3.19
CA LEU A 66 -4.21 0.73 4.29
C LEU A 66 -4.05 2.17 4.81
N ILE A 67 -2.83 2.58 5.14
CA ILE A 67 -2.55 3.95 5.62
C ILE A 67 -3.06 5.00 4.62
N CYS A 68 -2.70 4.86 3.34
CA CYS A 68 -3.17 5.77 2.30
C CYS A 68 -4.71 5.77 2.17
N THR A 69 -5.35 4.60 2.29
CA THR A 69 -6.82 4.53 2.24
C THR A 69 -7.48 5.29 3.40
N VAL A 70 -6.92 5.17 4.61
CA VAL A 70 -7.41 5.89 5.79
C VAL A 70 -7.27 7.40 5.60
N LEU A 71 -6.11 7.85 5.08
CA LEU A 71 -5.79 9.27 4.83
C LEU A 71 -6.51 9.89 3.63
N ALA A 72 -7.00 9.08 2.69
CA ALA A 72 -7.74 9.58 1.53
C ALA A 72 -9.01 10.33 1.94
N SER A 73 -9.42 11.31 1.14
CA SER A 73 -10.68 12.03 1.33
C SER A 73 -11.88 11.09 1.27
N ALA A 74 -12.91 11.37 2.07
CA ALA A 74 -14.16 10.63 2.05
C ALA A 74 -14.77 10.61 0.64
N GLY A 75 -15.26 9.44 0.21
CA GLY A 75 -15.86 9.28 -1.12
C GLY A 75 -15.95 7.82 -1.55
N GLN A 76 -16.66 7.59 -2.66
CA GLN A 76 -16.97 6.23 -3.14
C GLN A 76 -15.72 5.37 -3.39
N GLN A 77 -14.65 5.95 -3.97
CA GLN A 77 -13.42 5.20 -4.24
C GLN A 77 -12.76 4.72 -2.94
N ARG A 78 -12.72 5.57 -1.91
CA ARG A 78 -12.20 5.24 -0.59
C ARG A 78 -13.02 4.15 0.07
N SER A 79 -14.35 4.25 0.06
CA SER A 79 -15.23 3.23 0.64
C SER A 79 -15.04 1.86 -0.04
N ARG A 80 -14.84 1.82 -1.36
CA ARG A 80 -14.52 0.59 -2.09
C ARG A 80 -13.17 0.00 -1.67
N MET A 81 -12.15 0.85 -1.51
CA MET A 81 -10.83 0.40 -1.08
C MET A 81 -10.85 -0.11 0.36
N LEU A 82 -11.57 0.56 1.28
CA LEU A 82 -11.81 0.06 2.64
C LEU A 82 -12.43 -1.35 2.61
N GLY A 83 -13.48 -1.56 1.80
CA GLY A 83 -14.09 -2.88 1.66
C GLY A 83 -13.18 -3.93 1.01
N THR A 84 -12.27 -3.51 0.12
CA THR A 84 -11.26 -4.40 -0.48
C THR A 84 -10.26 -4.86 0.57
N LEU A 85 -9.70 -3.92 1.33
CA LEU A 85 -8.72 -4.21 2.37
C LEU A 85 -9.35 -4.98 3.55
N PHE A 86 -10.60 -4.69 3.91
CA PHE A 86 -11.28 -5.38 5.00
C PHE A 86 -11.49 -6.87 4.71
N LYS A 87 -11.72 -7.24 3.45
CA LYS A 87 -11.87 -8.63 2.99
C LYS A 87 -10.53 -9.37 2.84
N ASP A 88 -9.41 -8.65 2.83
CA ASP A 88 -8.08 -9.26 2.75
C ASP A 88 -7.64 -9.69 4.16
N GLU A 89 -7.65 -11.00 4.43
CA GLU A 89 -7.30 -11.56 5.73
C GLU A 89 -5.88 -11.19 6.20
N ARG A 90 -4.97 -10.88 5.26
CA ARG A 90 -3.61 -10.44 5.60
C ARG A 90 -3.62 -9.12 6.37
N CYS A 91 -4.64 -8.27 6.15
CA CYS A 91 -4.80 -7.02 6.88
C CYS A 91 -4.97 -7.23 8.39
N GLN A 92 -5.48 -8.38 8.85
CA GLN A 92 -5.63 -8.68 10.28
C GLN A 92 -4.29 -8.74 11.03
N LYS A 93 -3.19 -8.98 10.31
CA LYS A 93 -1.83 -8.97 10.87
C LYS A 93 -1.23 -7.57 10.99
N LEU A 94 -1.89 -6.55 10.43
CA LEU A 94 -1.38 -5.19 10.42
C LEU A 94 -1.72 -4.47 11.72
N PRO A 95 -0.81 -3.63 12.26
CA PRO A 95 -1.03 -2.91 13.53
C PRO A 95 -2.22 -1.95 13.48
N CYS A 96 -2.60 -1.48 12.29
CA CYS A 96 -3.70 -0.54 12.09
C CYS A 96 -5.02 -1.20 11.61
N TYR A 97 -5.16 -2.53 11.73
CA TYR A 97 -6.38 -3.24 11.31
C TYR A 97 -7.66 -2.71 11.99
N HIS A 98 -7.58 -2.40 13.29
CA HIS A 98 -8.70 -1.88 14.06
C HIS A 98 -9.28 -0.57 13.49
N ILE A 99 -8.43 0.32 12.94
CA ILE A 99 -8.88 1.53 12.24
C ILE A 99 -9.63 1.18 10.96
N LEU A 100 -9.09 0.24 10.17
CA LEU A 100 -9.73 -0.24 8.94
C LEU A 100 -11.11 -0.83 9.23
N GLU A 101 -11.22 -1.72 10.22
CA GLU A 101 -12.50 -2.31 10.64
C GLU A 101 -13.50 -1.22 11.02
N LYS A 102 -13.11 -0.30 11.91
CA LYS A 102 -14.01 0.75 12.36
C LYS A 102 -14.46 1.67 11.24
N MET A 103 -13.55 2.08 10.36
CA MET A 103 -13.90 2.90 9.20
C MET A 103 -14.82 2.17 8.22
N HIS A 104 -14.61 0.88 7.99
CA HIS A 104 -15.43 0.12 7.06
C HIS A 104 -16.84 -0.14 7.60
N LEU A 105 -16.97 -0.31 8.92
CA LEU A 105 -18.24 -0.55 9.62
C LEU A 105 -18.91 0.72 10.14
N ASP A 106 -18.46 1.90 9.72
CA ASP A 106 -18.97 3.21 10.15
C ASP A 106 -19.01 3.38 11.69
N ARG A 107 -18.00 2.87 12.40
CA ARG A 107 -17.85 2.96 13.86
C ARG A 107 -16.98 4.14 14.28
N ILE A 108 -17.24 4.64 15.48
CA ILE A 108 -16.46 5.73 16.09
C ILE A 108 -15.01 5.26 16.40
N ILE A 109 -14.05 6.04 15.90
CA ILE A 109 -12.62 5.94 16.23
C ILE A 109 -12.34 6.84 17.43
N ARG A 110 -11.81 6.28 18.51
CA ARG A 110 -11.50 7.03 19.73
C ARG A 110 -10.18 7.79 19.58
N HIS A 111 -10.00 8.81 20.40
CA HIS A 111 -8.80 9.65 20.36
C HIS A 111 -7.50 8.85 20.55
N ASN A 112 -7.45 7.89 21.47
CA ASN A 112 -6.26 7.06 21.70
C ASN A 112 -5.89 6.22 20.47
N GLU A 113 -6.88 5.64 19.77
CA GLU A 113 -6.67 4.87 18.55
C GLU A 113 -6.17 5.77 17.41
N LEU A 114 -6.68 7.00 17.33
CA LEU A 114 -6.21 7.99 16.39
C LEU A 114 -4.75 8.39 16.69
N THR A 115 -4.39 8.60 17.95
CA THR A 115 -3.00 8.90 18.36
C THR A 115 -2.06 7.75 18.01
N GLU A 116 -2.44 6.51 18.30
CA GLU A 116 -1.69 5.31 17.91
C GLU A 116 -1.49 5.24 16.39
N PHE A 117 -2.53 5.52 15.61
CA PHE A 117 -2.44 5.57 14.16
C PHE A 117 -1.51 6.69 13.66
N GLN A 118 -1.60 7.90 14.24
CA GLN A 118 -0.72 9.04 13.91
C GLN A 118 0.77 8.72 14.12
N ASN A 119 1.09 7.93 15.14
CA ASN A 119 2.46 7.48 15.41
C ASN A 119 3.01 6.50 14.35
N MET A 120 2.14 5.90 13.53
CA MET A 120 2.56 5.03 12.42
C MET A 120 2.80 5.79 11.11
N LEU A 121 2.40 7.06 11.05
CA LEU A 121 2.48 7.88 9.84
C LEU A 121 3.90 8.34 9.58
N GLN A 122 4.26 8.42 8.30
CA GLN A 122 5.50 9.02 7.85
C GLN A 122 5.43 10.56 8.00
N PRO A 123 6.57 11.26 8.12
CA PRO A 123 6.58 12.72 8.29
C PRO A 123 5.80 13.48 7.21
N HIS A 124 5.83 13.03 5.94
CA HIS A 124 5.07 13.69 4.86
C HIS A 124 3.55 13.47 4.93
N GLN A 125 3.10 12.48 5.70
CA GLN A 125 1.69 12.14 5.90
C GLN A 125 1.09 12.86 7.11
N GLN A 126 1.92 13.33 8.04
CA GLN A 126 1.50 14.07 9.24
C GLN A 126 1.19 15.54 8.98
N ALA A 127 0.89 15.90 7.74
CA ALA A 127 0.66 17.28 7.41
C ALA A 127 -0.55 17.84 8.17
N THR A 128 -0.30 18.89 8.93
CA THR A 128 -1.32 19.68 9.60
C THR A 128 -2.26 20.24 8.54
N VAL A 129 -3.47 19.68 8.47
CA VAL A 129 -4.59 20.37 7.85
C VAL A 129 -4.90 21.51 8.82
N ASN A 130 -4.92 22.75 8.34
CA ASN A 130 -5.19 23.95 9.15
C ASN A 130 -6.65 24.05 9.64
N ASP A 131 -7.27 22.92 9.99
CA ASP A 131 -8.53 22.91 10.72
C ASP A 131 -8.17 22.55 12.16
N GLY A 132 -8.23 23.58 13.02
CA GLY A 132 -7.72 23.63 14.39
C GLY A 132 -8.12 22.51 15.33
#